data_AF-A0AAD1FR90-F1
#
_entry.id   AF-A0AAD1FR90-F1
#
_cell.length_a   1.000
_cell.length_b   1.000
_cell.length_c   1.000
_cell.angle_alpha   90.00
_cell.angle_beta   90.00
_cell.angle_gamma   90.00
#
_symmetry.space_group_name_H-M   'P 1'
#
loop_
_entity.id
_entity.type
_entity.pdbx_description
1 polymer ?
#
loop_
_entity_poly.entity_id
_entity_poly.type
_entity_poly.pdbx_seq_one_letter_code
_entity_poly.pdbx_strand_id
1 'polypeptide(L)' 'MDFASRLLLLLEVIEQGSFTNVANQKNVDRSVISKQINKLEKELGVRLLNRTTRSLSLTVVTPIDLFSI' A
#
# COMPACT_ATOMS: atom_id res chain seq x y z
N MET A 1 -9.22 7.50 -8.74
CA MET A 1 -8.14 6.52 -9.02
C MET A 1 -8.79 5.21 -9.38
N ASP A 2 -8.46 4.68 -10.54
CA ASP A 2 -8.73 3.30 -10.94
C ASP A 2 -7.72 2.32 -10.34
N PHE A 3 -7.86 1.03 -10.68
CA PHE A 3 -7.01 -0.06 -10.19
C PHE A 3 -5.55 0.07 -10.65
N ALA A 4 -5.32 0.34 -11.94
CA ALA A 4 -3.98 0.47 -12.50
C ALA A 4 -3.21 1.63 -11.85
N SER A 5 -3.88 2.76 -11.63
CA SER A 5 -3.33 3.91 -10.93
C SER A 5 -2.92 3.59 -9.49
N ARG A 6 -3.70 2.74 -8.79
CA ARG A 6 -3.33 2.28 -7.44
C ARG A 6 -2.11 1.35 -7.45
N LEU A 7 -1.96 0.55 -8.50
CA LEU A 7 -0.83 -0.36 -8.66
C LEU A 7 0.47 0.40 -8.96
N LEU A 8 0.41 1.43 -9.80
CA LEU A 8 1.52 2.36 -10.01
C LEU A 8 1.87 3.12 -8.73
N LEU A 9 0.86 3.55 -7.96
CA LEU A 9 1.08 4.20 -6.67
C LEU A 9 1.78 3.27 -5.67
N LEU A 10 1.45 1.98 -5.67
CA LEU A 10 2.12 0.97 -4.85
C LEU A 10 3.60 0.85 -5.22
N LEU A 11 3.92 0.77 -6.52
CA LEU A 11 5.30 0.68 -7.00
C LEU A 11 6.13 1.88 -6.53
N GLU A 12 5.59 3.09 -6.67
CA GLU A 12 6.25 4.31 -6.22
C GLU A 12 6.51 4.32 -4.71
N VAL A 13 5.56 3.80 -3.91
CA VAL A 13 5.74 3.65 -2.45
C VAL A 13 6.83 2.63 -2.12
N ILE A 14 6.92 1.53 -2.87
CA ILE A 14 7.95 0.50 -2.69
C ILE A 14 9.33 1.06 -3.05
N GLU A 15 9.46 1.72 -4.20
CA GLU A 15 10.71 2.33 -4.67
C GLU A 15 11.22 3.40 -3.70
N GLN A 16 10.33 4.22 -3.16
CA GLN A 16 10.69 5.27 -2.21
C GLN A 16 10.81 4.77 -0.76
N GLY A 17 10.31 3.57 -0.45
CA GLY A 17 10.25 3.01 0.89
C GLY A 17 9.44 3.82 1.91
N SER A 18 8.72 4.87 1.48
CA SER A 18 8.10 5.85 2.37
C SER A 18 6.81 6.43 1.79
N PHE A 19 5.70 6.19 2.49
CA PHE A 19 4.42 6.86 2.19
C PHE A 19 4.52 8.37 2.27
N THR A 20 5.32 8.89 3.21
CA THR A 20 5.46 10.34 3.41
C THR A 20 6.18 10.98 2.24
N ASN A 21 7.21 10.32 1.70
CA ASN A 21 7.96 10.86 0.55
C ASN A 21 7.06 10.93 -0.69
N VAL A 22 6.31 9.87 -0.99
CA VAL A 22 5.37 9.85 -2.12
C VAL A 22 4.24 10.86 -1.92
N ALA A 23 3.71 10.99 -0.71
CA ALA A 23 2.68 11.97 -0.39
C ALA A 23 3.16 13.41 -0.62
N ASN A 24 4.38 13.72 -0.18
CA ASN A 24 5.01 15.03 -0.40
C ASN A 24 5.23 15.30 -1.90
N GLN A 25 5.74 14.32 -2.66
CA GLN A 25 5.96 14.45 -4.10
C GLN A 25 4.65 14.67 -4.86
N LYS A 26 3.56 14.02 -4.43
CA LYS A 26 2.23 14.16 -5.03
C LYS A 26 1.39 15.31 -4.44
N ASN A 27 1.94 16.05 -3.47
CA ASN A 27 1.27 17.15 -2.78
C ASN A 27 -0.10 16.75 -2.21
N VAL A 28 -0.13 15.63 -1.49
CA VAL A 28 -1.32 15.10 -0.80
C VAL A 28 -0.95 14.63 0.60
N ASP A 29 -1.94 14.41 1.46
CA ASP A 29 -1.70 13.81 2.76
C ASP A 29 -1.26 12.35 2.64
N ARG A 30 -0.35 11.94 3.53
CA ARG A 30 0.02 10.52 3.73
C ARG A 30 -1.20 9.60 3.87
N SER A 31 -2.26 10.09 4.50
CA SER A 31 -3.50 9.34 4.71
C SER A 31 -4.21 8.99 3.39
N VAL A 32 -4.08 9.83 2.37
CA VAL A 32 -4.65 9.60 1.03
C VAL A 32 -3.95 8.41 0.37
N ILE A 33 -2.61 8.43 0.34
CA ILE A 33 -1.80 7.33 -0.21
C ILE A 33 -2.12 6.02 0.53
N SER A 34 -2.12 6.07 1.86
CA SER A 34 -2.45 4.92 2.72
C SER A 34 -3.84 4.34 2.39
N LYS A 35 -4.86 5.20 2.23
CA LYS A 35 -6.22 4.77 1.87
C LYS A 35 -6.28 4.13 0.48
N GLN A 36 -5.56 4.65 -0.51
CA GLN A 36 -5.55 4.08 -1.86
C GLN A 36 -4.91 2.69 -1.89
N ILE A 37 -3.79 2.50 -1.18
CA ILE A 37 -3.18 1.17 -1.10
C ILE A 37 -4.07 0.19 -0.32
N ASN A 38 -4.74 0.62 0.75
CA ASN A 38 -5.68 -0.25 1.45
C ASN A 38 -6.86 -0.67 0.56
N LYS A 39 -7.31 0.20 -0.36
CA LYS A 39 -8.34 -0.17 -1.35
C LYS A 39 -7.81 -1.22 -2.32
N LEU A 40 -6.57 -1.07 -2.79
CA LEU A 40 -5.93 -2.06 -3.67
C LEU A 40 -5.81 -3.43 -2.98
N GLU A 41 -5.34 -3.46 -1.73
CA GLU A 41 -5.22 -4.69 -0.94
C GLU A 41 -6.59 -5.36 -0.74
N LYS A 42 -7.64 -4.57 -0.49
CA LYS A 42 -9.02 -5.08 -0.39
C LYS A 42 -9.55 -5.65 -1.70
N GLU A 43 -9.30 -4.97 -2.83
CA GLU A 43 -9.71 -5.43 -4.16
C GLU A 43 -8.99 -6.73 -4.54
N LEU A 44 -7.76 -6.91 -4.09
CA LEU A 44 -6.96 -8.11 -4.35
C LEU A 44 -7.16 -9.24 -3.34
N GLY A 45 -7.78 -8.98 -2.18
CA GLY A 45 -7.91 -9.96 -1.09
C GLY A 45 -6.58 -10.38 -0.46
N VAL A 46 -5.51 -9.60 -0.66
CA VAL A 46 -4.16 -9.88 -0.14
C VAL A 46 -3.56 -8.65 0.52
N ARG A 47 -2.73 -8.86 1.53
CA ARG A 47 -1.93 -7.80 2.14
C ARG A 47 -0.59 -7.73 1.44
N LEU A 48 -0.27 -6.57 0.87
CA LEU A 48 0.95 -6.35 0.09
C LEU A 48 2.04 -5.67 0.93
N LEU A 49 1.64 -4.90 1.96
CA LEU A 49 2.57 -4.16 2.81
C LEU A 49 2.37 -4.44 4.30
N ASN A 50 3.47 -4.77 4.96
CA ASN A 50 3.59 -4.79 6.40
C ASN A 50 4.06 -3.41 6.86
N ARG A 51 3.12 -2.65 7.42
CA ARG A 51 3.33 -1.28 7.91
C ARG A 51 3.48 -1.30 9.41
N THR A 52 4.61 -0.80 9.92
CA THR A 52 4.73 -0.37 11.31
C THR A 52 4.87 1.16 11.34
N THR A 53 4.90 1.76 12.53
CA THR A 53 5.19 3.20 12.68
C THR A 53 6.62 3.57 12.30
N ARG A 54 7.53 2.57 12.19
CA ARG A 54 8.97 2.77 11.96
C ARG A 54 9.50 2.11 10.69
N SER A 55 8.74 1.22 10.05
CA SER A 55 9.19 0.48 8.88
C SER A 55 8.07 0.14 7.90
N LEU A 56 8.45 0.16 6.62
CA LEU A 56 7.69 -0.38 5.50
C LEU A 56 8.40 -1.64 5.04
N SER A 57 7.69 -2.77 4.94
CA SER A 57 8.22 -3.99 4.33
C SER A 57 7.19 -4.59 3.40
N LEU A 58 7.67 -5.16 2.29
CA LEU A 58 6.85 -5.98 1.40
C LEU A 58 6.41 -7.24 2.14
N THR A 59 5.12 -7.54 2.06
CA THR A 59 4.60 -8.81 2.57
C THR A 59 4.81 -9.89 1.52
N VAL A 60 5.16 -11.11 1.95
CA VAL A 60 4.96 -12.31 1.12
C VAL A 60 3.47 -12.39 0.81
N VAL A 61 3.10 -12.62 -0.45
CA VAL A 61 1.70 -12.66 -0.89
C VAL A 61 0.97 -13.79 -0.17
N THR A 62 0.31 -13.47 0.94
CA THR A 62 -0.55 -14.39 1.69
C THR A 62 -1.99 -13.92 1.54
N PRO A 63 -2.95 -14.79 1.16
CA PRO A 63 -4.37 -14.46 1.17
C PRO A 63 -4.80 -13.98 2.56
N ILE A 64 -5.54 -12.87 2.62
CA ILE A 64 -6.00 -12.27 3.89
C ILE A 64 -6.88 -13.26 4.68
N ASP A 65 -7.54 -14.19 3.99
CA ASP A 65 -8.52 -15.10 4.57
C ASP A 65 -7.97 -16.49 4.93
N LEU A 66 -6.65 -16.74 4.79
CA LEU A 66 -6.09 -18.09 4.93
C LEU A 66 -6.00 -18.62 6.38
N PHE A 67 -6.30 -17.81 7.39
CA PHE A 67 -6.22 -18.19 8.81
C PHE A 67 -7.56 -18.15 9.57
N SER A 68 -8.68 -18.00 8.85
CA SER A 68 -10.01 -18.20 9.45
C SER A 68 -10.34 -19.70 9.48
N ILE A 69 -9.82 -20.41 10.49
CA ILE A 69 -10.31 -21.73 10.92
C ILE A 69 -10.79 -21.61 12.36
#